data_AF-A0ABD4UCP6-F1
#
_entry.id   AF-A0ABD4UCP6-F1
#
_cell.length_a   1.000
_cell.length_b   1.000
_cell.length_c   1.000
_cell.angle_alpha   90.00
_cell.angle_beta   90.00
_cell.angle_gamma   90.00
#
_symmetry.space_group_name_H-M   'P 1'
#
loop_
_entity.id
_entity.type
_entity.pdbx_description
1 polymer ?
#
loop_
_entity_poly.entity_id
_entity_poly.type
_entity_poly.pdbx_seq_one_letter_code
_entity_poly.pdbx_strand_id
1 'polypeptide(L)' 'MDDPKLIPQDTWQTQSRGTNDAEYEIYKTNAEQLGWKVKSYEEWLQQ' A
#
# COMPACT_ATOMS: atom_id res chain seq x y z
N MET A 1 -31.88 23.84 0.86
CA MET A 1 -30.68 23.21 1.45
C MET A 1 -30.51 21.92 0.67
N ASP A 2 -29.87 21.99 -0.49
CA ASP A 2 -29.61 20.81 -1.29
C ASP A 2 -28.35 20.17 -0.73
N ASP A 3 -28.49 18.95 -0.18
CA ASP A 3 -27.35 18.13 0.18
C ASP A 3 -26.45 18.00 -1.06
N PRO A 4 -25.15 18.35 -0.96
CA PRO A 4 -24.24 18.14 -2.07
C PRO A 4 -24.15 16.63 -2.28
N LYS A 5 -24.91 16.13 -3.26
CA LYS A 5 -24.81 14.77 -3.77
C LYS A 5 -23.33 14.46 -3.92
N LEU A 6 -22.87 13.37 -3.33
CA LEU A 6 -21.55 12.81 -3.56
C LEU A 6 -21.49 12.32 -5.01
N ILE A 7 -21.33 13.26 -5.95
CA ILE A 7 -21.06 12.98 -7.35
C ILE A 7 -19.58 12.59 -7.41
N PRO A 8 -19.24 11.34 -7.77
CA PRO A 8 -17.85 10.92 -7.89
C PRO A 8 -17.08 11.88 -8.81
N GLN A 9 -16.02 12.48 -8.28
CA GLN A 9 -15.14 13.36 -9.06
C GLN A 9 -13.91 12.57 -9.52
N ASP A 10 -13.35 12.92 -10.69
CA ASP A 10 -12.13 12.27 -11.19
C ASP A 10 -10.93 12.44 -10.23
N THR A 11 -10.96 13.46 -9.36
CA THR A 11 -9.98 13.69 -8.30
C THR A 11 -10.13 12.76 -7.09
N TRP A 12 -11.25 12.04 -6.99
CA TRP A 12 -11.52 11.07 -5.92
C TRP A 12 -11.04 9.67 -6.29
N GLN A 13 -10.47 9.50 -7.48
CA GLN A 13 -9.80 8.25 -7.83
C GLN A 13 -8.68 8.00 -6.82
N THR A 14 -8.78 6.89 -6.11
CA THR A 14 -7.72 6.40 -5.22
C THR A 14 -6.43 6.29 -6.02
N GLN A 15 -5.32 6.77 -5.45
CA GLN A 15 -4.01 6.59 -6.05
C GLN A 15 -3.81 5.10 -6.36
N SER A 16 -3.32 4.82 -7.57
CA SER A 16 -2.90 3.48 -7.94
C SER A 16 -1.94 2.94 -6.88
N ARG A 17 -2.17 1.71 -6.44
CA ARG A 17 -1.24 1.02 -5.56
C ARG A 17 0.18 1.05 -6.16
N GLY A 18 1.18 1.16 -5.29
CA GLY A 18 2.58 1.08 -5.71
C GLY A 18 2.91 -0.27 -6.35
N THR A 19 4.11 -0.41 -6.90
CA THR A 19 4.59 -1.72 -7.35
C THR A 19 4.85 -2.62 -6.14
N ASN A 20 4.71 -3.93 -6.33
CA ASN A 20 5.06 -4.90 -5.28
C ASN A 20 6.51 -4.74 -4.82
N ASP A 21 7.43 -4.36 -5.72
CA ASP A 21 8.83 -4.11 -5.38
C ASP A 21 8.98 -2.91 -4.42
N ALA A 22 8.30 -1.80 -4.71
CA ALA A 22 8.34 -0.62 -3.85
C ALA A 22 7.76 -0.92 -2.45
N GLU A 23 6.68 -1.71 -2.42
CA GLU A 23 6.07 -2.11 -1.15
C GLU A 23 6.91 -3.12 -0.37
N TYR A 24 7.61 -4.03 -1.05
CA TYR A 24 8.51 -4.97 -0.41
C TYR A 24 9.72 -4.28 0.23
N GLU A 25 10.30 -3.26 -0.41
CA GLU A 25 11.39 -2.49 0.19
C GLU A 25 10.94 -1.73 1.45
N ILE A 26 9.72 -1.21 1.46
CA ILE A 26 9.11 -0.60 2.66
C ILE A 26 8.92 -1.66 3.75
N TYR A 27 8.38 -2.84 3.41
CA TYR A 27 8.23 -3.94 4.35
C TYR A 27 9.58 -4.35 4.96
N LYS A 28 10.59 -4.59 4.11
CA LYS A 28 11.92 -5.03 4.51
C LYS A 28 12.58 -3.99 5.43
N THR A 29 12.58 -2.73 5.04
CA THR A 29 13.16 -1.64 5.82
C THR A 29 12.55 -1.58 7.23
N ASN A 30 11.22 -1.65 7.33
CA ASN A 30 10.55 -1.63 8.62
C ASN A 30 10.80 -2.89 9.45
N ALA A 31 10.76 -4.07 8.83
CA ALA A 31 11.03 -5.34 9.49
C ALA A 31 12.46 -5.36 10.07
N GLU A 32 13.46 -4.89 9.31
CA GLU A 32 14.86 -4.78 9.76
C GLU A 32 15.00 -3.79 10.92
N GLN A 33 14.37 -2.62 10.84
CA GLN A 33 14.40 -1.62 11.91
C GLN A 33 13.77 -2.12 13.22
N LEU A 34 12.73 -2.94 13.11
CA LEU A 34 12.06 -3.57 14.26
C LEU A 34 12.76 -4.83 14.76
N GLY A 35 13.83 -5.28 14.09
CA GLY A 35 14.53 -6.52 14.42
C GLY A 35 13.71 -7.78 14.13
N TRP A 36 12.72 -7.70 13.24
CA TRP A 36 11.91 -8.83 12.84
C TRP A 36 12.63 -9.68 11.80
N LYS A 37 12.28 -10.98 11.76
CA LYS A 37 12.72 -11.84 10.67
C LYS A 37 12.08 -11.38 9.36
N VAL A 38 12.90 -11.00 8.40
CA VAL A 38 12.48 -10.62 7.05
C VAL A 38 12.12 -11.88 6.26
N LYS A 39 10.91 -11.91 5.70
CA LYS A 39 10.47 -12.90 4.70
C LYS A 39 11.14 -12.61 3.35
N SER A 40 11.38 -13.63 2.54
CA SER A 40 11.73 -13.44 1.13
C SER A 40 10.56 -12.79 0.35
N TYR A 41 10.86 -12.26 -0.83
CA TYR A 41 9.87 -11.62 -1.69
C TYR A 41 8.70 -12.54 -2.03
N GLU A 42 8.98 -13.81 -2.33
CA GLU A 42 7.94 -14.80 -2.65
C GLU A 42 7.08 -15.15 -1.43
N GLU A 43 7.68 -15.36 -0.26
CA GLU A 43 6.95 -15.59 1.00
C GLU A 43 6.11 -14.37 1.42
N TRP A 44 6.56 -13.16 1.07
CA TRP A 44 5.81 -11.92 1.30
C TRP A 44 4.68 -11.71 0.29
N LEU A 45 4.75 -12.28 -0.91
CA LEU A 45 3.65 -12.27 -1.88
C LEU A 45 2.60 -13.33 -1.58
N GLN A 46 2.98 -14.44 -0.94
CA GLN A 46 2.11 -15.58 -0.62
C GLN A 46 1.40 -15.46 0.74
N GLN A 47 1.21 -14.25 1.27
CA GLN A 47 0.74 -14.00 2.65
C GLN A 47 -0.50 -14.78 3.07
#